data_AF-C9RHW8-F1
#
_entry.id   AF-C9RHW8-F1
#
_cell.length_a   1.000
_cell.length_b   1.000
_cell.length_c   1.000
_cell.angle_alpha   90.00
_cell.angle_beta   90.00
_cell.angle_gamma   90.00
#
_symmetry.space_group_name_H-M   'P 1'
#
loop_
_entity.id
_entity.type
_entity.pdbx_description
1 polymer ?
#
loop_
_entity_poly.entity_id
_entity_poly.type
_entity_poly.pdbx_seq_one_letter_code
_entity_poly.pdbx_strand_id
1 'polypeptide(L)'
;MRPQDVWRELLEIAKLYYDDDKVFYSKTKRGVYKIKSFSKDKIVIKKLRGRVDEILTKKRFIENWDRIVYGVEWNIPTAVKSFLKLHPKIRENEDGSLIFHVGEA
;
A
#
# COMPACT_ATOMS: atom_id res chain seq x y z
N MET A 1 4.73 -16.19 -4.18
CA MET A 1 4.95 -15.01 -5.05
C MET A 1 6.13 -14.23 -4.50
N ARG A 2 7.05 -13.73 -5.34
CA ARG A 2 8.21 -12.99 -4.84
C ARG A 2 7.80 -11.54 -4.50
N PRO A 3 8.42 -10.89 -3.49
CA PRO A 3 8.10 -9.51 -3.17
C PRO A 3 8.29 -8.54 -4.35
N GLN A 4 9.24 -8.84 -5.24
CA GLN A 4 9.48 -8.02 -6.43
C GLN A 4 8.30 -8.07 -7.42
N ASP A 5 7.58 -9.19 -7.48
CA ASP A 5 6.41 -9.34 -8.35
C ASP A 5 5.23 -8.54 -7.77
N VAL A 6 4.99 -8.65 -6.46
CA VAL A 6 3.96 -7.85 -5.74
C VAL A 6 4.25 -6.35 -5.81
N TRP A 7 5.53 -5.96 -5.73
CA TRP A 7 5.93 -4.57 -5.92
C TRP A 7 5.57 -4.04 -7.32
N ARG A 8 5.72 -4.87 -8.36
CA ARG A 8 5.32 -4.49 -9.73
C ARG A 8 3.80 -4.31 -9.83
N GLU A 9 3.02 -5.22 -9.26
CA GLU A 9 1.56 -5.10 -9.18
C GLU A 9 1.13 -3.82 -8.43
N LEU A 10 1.81 -3.49 -7.33
CA LEU A 10 1.59 -2.22 -6.61
C LEU A 10 1.95 -0.99 -7.46
N LEU A 11 3.00 -1.04 -8.29
CA LEU A 11 3.33 0.06 -9.19
C LEU A 11 2.27 0.24 -10.29
N GLU A 12 1.71 -0.84 -10.80
CA GLU A 12 0.61 -0.79 -11.77
C GLU A 12 -0.64 -0.17 -11.16
N ILE A 13 -0.98 -0.54 -9.92
CA ILE A 13 -2.06 0.09 -9.15
C ILE A 13 -1.76 1.58 -8.94
N ALA A 14 -0.53 1.94 -8.56
CA ALA A 14 -0.16 3.33 -8.35
C ALA A 14 -0.29 4.16 -9.63
N LYS A 15 0.11 3.60 -10.78
CA LYS A 15 -0.05 4.21 -12.09
C LYS A 15 -1.53 4.42 -12.43
N LEU A 16 -2.35 3.37 -12.32
CA LEU A 16 -3.78 3.45 -12.59
C LEU A 16 -4.47 4.54 -11.74
N TYR A 17 -4.15 4.60 -10.45
CA TYR A 17 -4.72 5.60 -9.55
C TYR A 17 -4.24 7.02 -9.84
N TYR A 18 -3.01 7.17 -10.33
CA TYR A 18 -2.47 8.45 -10.74
C TYR A 18 -3.10 8.93 -12.05
N ASP A 19 -3.12 8.08 -13.07
CA ASP A 19 -3.63 8.39 -14.41
C ASP A 19 -5.14 8.69 -14.39
N ASP A 20 -5.92 7.95 -13.59
CA ASP A 20 -7.38 8.12 -13.48
C ASP A 20 -7.80 9.16 -12.42
N ASP A 21 -6.86 9.88 -11.82
CA ASP A 21 -7.12 10.85 -10.74
C ASP A 21 -7.80 10.25 -9.48
N LYS A 22 -7.75 8.92 -9.30
CA LYS A 22 -8.51 8.19 -8.28
C LYS A 22 -8.02 8.48 -6.86
N VAL A 23 -8.98 8.50 -5.93
CA VAL A 23 -8.70 8.56 -4.49
C VAL A 23 -8.93 7.21 -3.82
N PHE A 24 -8.26 7.00 -2.70
CA PHE A 24 -8.49 5.85 -1.81
C PHE A 24 -8.57 6.30 -0.36
N TYR A 25 -9.13 5.45 0.49
CA TYR A 25 -9.58 5.84 1.83
C TYR A 25 -8.94 5.01 2.92
N SER A 26 -8.84 5.58 4.12
CA SER A 26 -8.54 4.81 5.34
C SER A 26 -9.64 3.80 5.65
N LYS A 27 -9.35 2.81 6.51
CA LYS A 27 -10.35 1.85 7.02
C LYS A 27 -11.60 2.54 7.56
N THR A 28 -11.41 3.62 8.32
CA THR A 28 -12.49 4.43 8.91
C THR A 28 -13.13 5.43 7.94
N LYS A 29 -12.71 5.49 6.68
CA LYS A 29 -13.10 6.48 5.66
C LYS A 29 -12.86 7.95 6.02
N ARG A 30 -12.20 8.24 7.15
CA ARG A 30 -11.84 9.61 7.58
C ARG A 30 -10.61 10.16 6.86
N GLY A 31 -9.67 9.29 6.47
CA GLY A 31 -8.50 9.66 5.68
C GLY A 31 -8.80 9.49 4.19
N VAL A 32 -8.52 10.53 3.40
CA VAL A 32 -8.61 10.50 1.93
C VAL A 32 -7.22 10.73 1.37
N TYR A 33 -6.80 9.84 0.48
CA TYR A 33 -5.45 9.78 -0.06
C TYR A 33 -5.48 9.67 -1.59
N LYS A 34 -4.36 10.04 -2.20
CA LYS A 34 -4.16 9.96 -3.65
C LYS A 34 -2.70 9.68 -3.95
N ILE A 35 -2.43 9.02 -5.07
CA ILE A 35 -1.05 8.88 -5.58
C ILE A 35 -0.60 10.25 -6.11
N LYS A 36 0.50 10.77 -5.57
CA LYS A 36 1.10 12.06 -5.99
C LYS A 36 2.13 11.84 -7.09
N SER A 37 2.94 10.80 -6.96
CA SER A 37 3.94 10.39 -7.94
C SER A 37 4.42 8.98 -7.61
N PHE A 38 5.04 8.32 -8.60
CA PHE A 38 5.64 7.01 -8.42
C PHE A 38 6.85 6.86 -9.35
N SER A 39 7.76 5.97 -8.99
CA SER A 39 8.87 5.50 -9.83
C SER A 39 9.10 4.02 -9.56
N LYS A 40 10.03 3.41 -10.29
CA LYS A 40 10.41 2.00 -10.06
C LYS A 40 10.79 1.67 -8.61
N ASP A 41 11.23 2.66 -7.83
CA ASP A 41 11.80 2.49 -6.49
C ASP A 41 10.94 3.08 -5.36
N LYS A 42 9.94 3.92 -5.66
CA LYS A 42 9.10 4.55 -4.62
C LYS A 42 7.72 4.95 -5.12
N ILE A 43 6.78 5.02 -4.18
CA ILE A 43 5.42 5.52 -4.37
C ILE A 43 5.18 6.62 -3.33
N VAL A 44 4.70 7.78 -3.78
CA VAL A 44 4.41 8.95 -2.95
C VAL A 44 2.90 9.13 -2.85
N ILE A 45 2.39 9.13 -1.62
CA ILE A 45 0.97 9.19 -1.31
C ILE A 45 0.68 10.52 -0.63
N LYS A 46 -0.17 11.34 -1.26
CA LYS A 46 -0.64 12.60 -0.69
C LYS A 46 -1.90 12.38 0.11
N LYS A 47 -1.97 12.97 1.31
CA LYS A 47 -3.20 13.10 2.09
C LYS A 47 -3.92 14.38 1.67
N LEU A 48 -5.19 14.29 1.27
CA LEU A 48 -5.93 15.47 0.79
C LEU A 48 -6.22 16.50 1.89
N ARG A 49 -6.36 16.03 3.13
CA ARG A 49 -6.52 16.86 4.34
C ARG A 49 -5.32 16.68 5.28
N GLY A 50 -4.14 17.08 4.83
CA GLY A 50 -2.89 16.97 5.59
C GLY A 50 -1.75 17.77 4.95
N ARG A 51 -0.65 17.95 5.70
CA ARG A 51 0.53 18.73 5.23
C ARG A 51 1.68 17.87 4.70
N VAL A 52 1.77 16.60 5.09
CA VAL A 52 2.94 15.74 4.81
C VAL A 52 2.53 14.60 3.89
N ASP A 53 3.33 14.39 2.84
CA ASP A 53 3.21 13.25 1.95
C ASP A 53 3.89 12.02 2.56
N GLU A 54 3.28 10.86 2.38
CA GLU A 54 3.82 9.59 2.83
C GLU A 54 4.57 8.90 1.69
N ILE A 55 5.66 8.20 2.00
CA ILE A 55 6.50 7.54 1.00
C ILE A 55 6.65 6.05 1.34
N LEU A 56 6.30 5.19 0.39
CA LEU A 56 6.62 3.78 0.40
C LEU A 56 7.76 3.52 -0.58
N THR A 57 8.91 3.07 -0.10
CA THR A 57 10.05 2.68 -0.95
C THR A 57 10.04 1.17 -1.20
N LYS A 58 10.53 0.76 -2.37
CA LYS A 58 10.72 -0.63 -2.74
C LYS A 58 11.56 -1.39 -1.72
N LYS A 59 12.66 -0.76 -1.28
CA LYS A 59 13.56 -1.32 -0.26
C LYS A 59 12.79 -1.63 1.04
N ARG A 60 12.07 -0.64 1.58
CA ARG A 60 11.29 -0.80 2.82
C ARG A 60 10.21 -1.87 2.65
N PHE A 61 9.55 -1.93 1.50
CA PHE A 61 8.55 -2.96 1.21
C PHE A 61 9.17 -4.37 1.21
N ILE A 62 10.27 -4.58 0.49
CA ILE A 62 10.94 -5.88 0.39
C ILE A 62 11.48 -6.32 1.77
N GLU A 63 12.11 -5.42 2.52
CA GLU A 63 12.66 -5.72 3.87
C GLU A 63 11.59 -6.11 4.89
N ASN A 64 10.35 -5.67 4.69
CA ASN A 64 9.23 -5.98 5.57
C ASN A 64 8.26 -6.98 4.94
N TRP A 65 8.63 -7.61 3.83
CA TRP A 65 7.76 -8.54 3.11
C TRP A 65 7.31 -9.70 3.99
N ASP A 66 8.22 -10.28 4.75
CA ASP A 66 7.91 -11.39 5.67
C ASP A 66 6.85 -11.00 6.70
N ARG A 67 6.81 -9.73 7.15
CA ARG A 67 5.76 -9.28 8.06
C ARG A 67 4.38 -9.36 7.41
N ILE A 68 4.28 -9.02 6.13
CA ILE A 68 3.03 -9.13 5.38
C ILE A 68 2.71 -10.60 5.10
N VAL A 69 3.70 -11.46 4.84
CA VAL A 69 3.45 -12.89 4.61
C VAL A 69 2.93 -13.59 5.87
N TYR A 70 3.54 -13.31 7.01
CA TYR A 70 3.21 -13.97 8.28
C TYR A 70 2.14 -13.24 9.11
N GLY A 71 1.58 -12.13 8.61
CA GLY A 71 0.58 -11.36 9.35
C GLY A 71 1.13 -10.72 10.63
N VAL A 72 2.41 -10.35 10.64
CA VAL A 72 3.06 -9.71 11.80
C VAL A 72 2.86 -8.19 11.73
N GLU A 73 2.75 -7.54 12.89
CA GLU A 73 2.63 -6.10 12.95
C GLU A 73 3.76 -5.40 12.18
N TRP A 74 3.37 -4.48 11.30
CA TRP A 74 4.27 -3.60 10.59
C TRP A 74 3.83 -2.15 10.84
N ASN A 75 4.63 -1.43 11.61
CA ASN A 75 4.35 -0.02 11.92
C ASN A 75 4.59 0.85 10.67
N ILE A 76 3.50 1.18 9.98
CA ILE A 76 3.47 2.03 8.80
C ILE A 76 2.37 3.08 8.90
N PRO A 77 2.55 4.24 8.25
CA PRO A 77 1.51 5.27 8.18
C PRO A 77 0.19 4.71 7.62
N THR A 78 -0.94 5.21 8.13
CA THR A 78 -2.28 4.78 7.68
C THR A 78 -2.45 4.91 6.16
N ALA A 79 -1.85 5.92 5.54
CA ALA A 79 -1.92 6.11 4.09
C ALA A 79 -1.23 4.98 3.32
N VAL A 80 -0.03 4.58 3.75
CA VAL A 80 0.74 3.46 3.18
C VAL A 80 -0.03 2.15 3.38
N LYS A 81 -0.55 1.92 4.59
CA LYS A 81 -1.38 0.75 4.89
C LYS A 81 -2.62 0.69 4.00
N SER A 82 -3.29 1.83 3.80
CA SER A 82 -4.49 1.91 2.95
C SER A 82 -4.16 1.66 1.48
N PHE A 83 -3.01 2.15 1.01
CA PHE A 83 -2.53 1.89 -0.34
C PHE A 83 -2.22 0.40 -0.57
N LEU A 84 -1.50 -0.24 0.36
CA LEU A 84 -1.15 -1.66 0.23
C LEU A 84 -2.39 -2.56 0.08
N LYS A 85 -3.49 -2.22 0.77
CA LYS A 85 -4.77 -2.94 0.67
C LYS A 85 -5.52 -2.75 -0.65
N LEU A 86 -5.06 -1.87 -1.53
CA LEU A 86 -5.57 -1.82 -2.91
C LEU A 86 -5.12 -3.05 -3.71
N HIS A 87 -4.05 -3.71 -3.28
CA HIS A 87 -3.64 -4.98 -3.85
C HIS A 87 -4.62 -6.08 -3.46
N PRO A 88 -5.19 -6.85 -4.42
CA PRO A 88 -6.27 -7.81 -4.15
C PRO A 88 -5.89 -8.91 -3.15
N LYS A 89 -4.59 -9.23 -3.07
CA LYS A 89 -4.04 -10.26 -2.18
C LYS A 89 -3.58 -9.74 -0.81
N ILE A 90 -3.55 -8.42 -0.58
CA ILE A 90 -3.16 -7.85 0.72
C ILE A 90 -4.42 -7.47 1.49
N ARG A 91 -4.64 -8.12 2.63
CA ARG A 91 -5.78 -7.87 3.52
C ARG A 91 -5.30 -7.39 4.88
N GLU A 92 -6.24 -6.88 5.67
CA GLU A 92 -6.01 -6.49 7.05
C GLU A 92 -6.75 -7.47 7.97
N ASN A 93 -6.01 -8.07 8.90
CA ASN A 93 -6.56 -8.93 9.95
C ASN A 93 -7.37 -8.11 10.97
N GLU A 94 -8.06 -8.81 11.87
CA GLU A 94 -8.86 -8.19 12.94
C GLU A 94 -8.01 -7.32 13.88
N ASP A 95 -6.78 -7.77 14.16
CA ASP A 95 -5.77 -7.07 14.97
C ASP A 95 -5.14 -5.86 14.25
N GLY A 96 -5.46 -5.67 12.97
CA GLY A 96 -4.91 -4.60 12.15
C GLY A 96 -3.57 -4.92 11.49
N SER A 97 -3.01 -6.13 11.63
CA SER A 97 -1.84 -6.55 10.84
C SER A 97 -2.22 -6.71 9.35
N LEU A 98 -1.25 -6.54 8.45
CA LEU A 98 -1.45 -6.84 7.03
C LEU A 98 -1.04 -8.27 6.75
N ILE A 99 -1.85 -9.01 5.99
CA ILE A 99 -1.55 -10.38 5.58
C ILE A 99 -1.66 -10.56 4.06
N PHE A 100 -0.73 -11.30 3.47
CA PHE A 100 -0.75 -11.67 2.05
C PHE A 100 -1.40 -13.04 1.86
N HIS A 101 -2.55 -13.09 1.19
CA HIS A 101 -3.24 -14.34 0.89
C HIS A 101 -2.75 -14.95 -0.43
N VAL A 102 -2.36 -16.22 -0.36
CA VAL A 102 -1.98 -17.04 -1.50
C VAL A 102 -3.18 -17.90 -1.92
N GLY A 103 -4.21 -17.30 -2.53
CA GLY A 103 -5.39 -17.98 -3.12
C GLY A 103 -6.74 -17.63 -2.45
N GLU A 104 -7.90 -17.63 -3.11
CA GLU A 104 -8.30 -17.70 -4.53
C GLU A 104 -9.05 -16.39 -4.89
N ALA A 105 -9.04 -16.01 -6.18
CA ALA A 105 -9.93 -14.99 -6.72
C ALA A 105 -11.30 -15.61 -7.02
#